data_AF-A0A4R0X8D5-F1
#
_entry.id   AF-A0A4R0X8D5-F1
#
_cell.length_a   1.000
_cell.length_b   1.000
_cell.length_c   1.000
_cell.angle_alpha   90.00
_cell.angle_beta   90.00
_cell.angle_gamma   90.00
#
_symmetry.space_group_name_H-M   'P 1'
#
loop_
_entity.id
_entity.type
_entity.pdbx_description
1 polymer ?
#
loop_
_entity_poly.entity_id
_entity_poly.type
_entity_poly.pdbx_seq_one_letter_code
_entity_poly.pdbx_strand_id
1 'polypeptide(L)'
;MNNISRYFKSGGLNDGSDDATLTGGGIAIGASSKSTGPADIAIGVRAVADSGANAGGNPGNSSMAIGWGATASVSSATAVGFGSMVQGAVGQAFGRFSWVQSGTTAMAMGNRATVNADNAVALGAYSYADRANTVSVGAATSYTDVTGAVTGPRTRQIVNMAAGTQANDAVNVSQLMPVVNALGGGAAIDATTGAVTGPKYVVGGSTINNVGGAISNIDARTTQNATDITSIDARTTQNSSDITNLTTAINNGGVGLVQQDATTRNITVAKTTDGSIVDFTGTTGARQLTGVLAGDVSGSSVDAINGSQLYSVANSTASAIGGGSTVNRDGSISAPSYVIGGATMNSIGGAITNIDARTTQNASDISSINAALSNITIGGTSNKYFHTNSALTDSQATGSDSVAIGGAAAAMAANSRRARLEPRLPTGRTRFRWARWALNGRSRTWRRVRPTPTR
;
A
#
# COMPACT_ATOMS: atom_id res chain seq x y z
N MET A 1 -102.47 -83.04 -20.73
CA MET A 1 -101.42 -83.26 -21.75
C MET A 1 -100.18 -82.49 -21.33
N ASN A 2 -99.03 -83.16 -21.27
CA ASN A 2 -97.72 -82.60 -20.94
C ASN A 2 -97.30 -81.54 -21.98
N ASN A 3 -97.18 -80.27 -21.59
CA ASN A 3 -96.39 -79.28 -22.31
C ASN A 3 -95.30 -78.76 -21.38
N ILE A 4 -94.15 -79.45 -21.40
CA ILE A 4 -92.96 -79.01 -20.67
C ILE A 4 -92.27 -77.93 -21.51
N SER A 5 -92.46 -76.66 -21.12
CA SER A 5 -91.67 -75.51 -21.56
C SER A 5 -90.20 -75.71 -21.14
N ARG A 6 -89.39 -76.35 -21.98
CA ARG A 6 -88.01 -76.73 -21.62
C ARG A 6 -87.02 -75.57 -21.60
N TYR A 7 -87.38 -74.41 -22.14
CA TYR A 7 -86.45 -73.29 -22.30
C TYR A 7 -86.72 -72.08 -21.39
N PHE A 8 -87.91 -71.95 -20.78
CA PHE A 8 -88.26 -70.85 -19.88
C PHE A 8 -89.07 -71.34 -18.67
N LYS A 9 -88.64 -70.99 -17.45
CA LYS A 9 -89.39 -71.18 -16.20
C LYS A 9 -89.54 -69.83 -15.51
N SER A 10 -90.76 -69.33 -15.40
CA SER A 10 -91.14 -68.18 -14.59
C SER A 10 -92.04 -68.66 -13.43
N GLY A 11 -92.08 -67.92 -12.33
CA GLY A 11 -92.96 -68.23 -11.20
C GLY A 11 -93.40 -66.96 -10.48
N GLY A 12 -94.62 -67.00 -9.94
CA GLY A 12 -95.23 -65.99 -9.06
C GLY A 12 -96.74 -66.23 -8.91
N LEU A 13 -97.50 -65.19 -8.50
CA LEU A 13 -98.84 -65.35 -7.91
C LEU A 13 -99.94 -65.66 -8.94
N ASN A 14 -99.67 -65.49 -10.25
CA ASN A 14 -100.61 -65.80 -11.34
C ASN A 14 -101.95 -65.04 -11.22
N ASP A 15 -101.91 -63.86 -10.59
CA ASP A 15 -102.99 -62.89 -10.43
C ASP A 15 -102.72 -61.60 -11.24
N GLY A 16 -101.69 -61.62 -12.09
CA GLY A 16 -101.24 -60.49 -12.90
C GLY A 16 -100.33 -59.51 -12.17
N SER A 17 -100.11 -59.67 -10.85
CA SER A 17 -99.22 -58.78 -10.08
C SER A 17 -97.74 -58.96 -10.41
N ASP A 18 -97.36 -60.14 -10.90
CA ASP A 18 -96.00 -60.53 -11.26
C ASP A 18 -95.76 -60.61 -12.77
N ASP A 19 -96.73 -60.22 -13.60
CA ASP A 19 -96.62 -60.33 -15.06
C ASP A 19 -95.49 -59.45 -15.62
N ALA A 20 -94.74 -60.02 -16.57
CA ALA A 20 -93.86 -59.25 -17.42
C ALA A 20 -94.69 -58.43 -18.42
N THR A 21 -94.44 -57.13 -18.49
CA THR A 21 -95.14 -56.20 -19.38
C THR A 21 -94.30 -55.97 -20.63
N LEU A 22 -94.87 -56.30 -21.79
CA LEU A 22 -94.27 -56.06 -23.10
C LEU A 22 -95.21 -55.24 -23.97
N THR A 23 -94.88 -53.98 -24.26
CA THR A 23 -95.73 -53.11 -25.11
C THR A 23 -95.12 -52.74 -26.46
N GLY A 24 -93.79 -52.83 -26.61
CA GLY A 24 -93.10 -52.36 -27.81
C GLY A 24 -92.70 -53.45 -28.81
N GLY A 25 -92.51 -54.69 -28.37
CA GLY A 25 -92.00 -55.80 -29.21
C GLY A 25 -90.61 -56.33 -28.83
N GLY A 26 -89.97 -55.77 -27.80
CA GLY A 26 -88.70 -56.25 -27.21
C GLY A 26 -88.79 -57.54 -26.36
N ILE A 27 -87.94 -57.66 -25.35
CA ILE A 27 -87.82 -58.81 -24.44
C ILE A 27 -88.13 -58.35 -23.02
N ALA A 28 -89.09 -59.00 -22.34
CA ALA A 28 -89.34 -58.84 -20.91
C ALA A 28 -89.30 -60.22 -20.22
N ILE A 29 -88.34 -60.43 -19.32
CA ILE A 29 -88.12 -61.70 -18.61
C ILE A 29 -87.98 -61.42 -17.11
N GLY A 30 -88.88 -61.96 -16.29
CA GLY A 30 -88.86 -61.84 -14.83
C GLY A 30 -90.10 -61.12 -14.28
N ALA A 31 -90.38 -61.34 -12.99
CA ALA A 31 -91.59 -60.84 -12.36
C ALA A 31 -91.65 -59.29 -12.37
N SER A 32 -92.77 -58.73 -12.83
CA SER A 32 -92.98 -57.28 -13.00
C SER A 32 -91.91 -56.58 -13.84
N SER A 33 -91.20 -57.31 -14.71
CA SER A 33 -90.30 -56.69 -15.69
C SER A 33 -91.09 -55.93 -16.75
N LYS A 34 -90.53 -54.86 -17.31
CA LYS A 34 -91.22 -54.00 -18.27
C LYS A 34 -90.29 -53.63 -19.43
N SER A 35 -90.73 -53.93 -20.64
CA SER A 35 -90.08 -53.57 -21.91
C SER A 35 -91.08 -52.81 -22.79
N THR A 36 -90.84 -51.53 -23.07
CA THR A 36 -91.83 -50.69 -23.76
C THR A 36 -91.49 -50.31 -25.19
N GLY A 37 -90.22 -50.30 -25.57
CA GLY A 37 -89.75 -50.03 -26.93
C GLY A 37 -89.65 -51.29 -27.82
N PRO A 38 -89.51 -51.13 -29.15
CA PRO A 38 -89.53 -52.26 -30.09
C PRO A 38 -88.41 -53.27 -30.02
N ALA A 39 -87.26 -52.89 -29.48
CA ALA A 39 -86.12 -53.78 -29.31
C ALA A 39 -85.48 -53.64 -27.92
N ASP A 40 -86.26 -53.15 -26.96
CA ASP A 40 -85.87 -53.07 -25.55
C ASP A 40 -85.62 -54.46 -24.96
N ILE A 41 -84.71 -54.56 -23.99
CA ILE A 41 -84.41 -55.82 -23.29
C ILE A 41 -84.47 -55.58 -21.79
N ALA A 42 -85.50 -56.09 -21.13
CA ALA A 42 -85.66 -56.09 -19.67
C ALA A 42 -85.55 -57.52 -19.14
N ILE A 43 -84.47 -57.83 -18.41
CA ILE A 43 -84.22 -59.16 -17.84
C ILE A 43 -83.93 -59.02 -16.34
N GLY A 44 -84.85 -59.48 -15.50
CA GLY A 44 -84.77 -59.42 -14.05
C GLY A 44 -86.07 -58.97 -13.41
N VAL A 45 -86.28 -59.35 -12.15
CA VAL A 45 -87.47 -58.91 -11.39
C VAL A 45 -87.46 -57.39 -11.28
N ARG A 46 -88.56 -56.74 -11.68
CA ARG A 46 -88.73 -55.28 -11.73
C ARG A 46 -87.71 -54.56 -12.63
N ALA A 47 -87.08 -55.25 -13.58
CA ALA A 47 -86.24 -54.61 -14.58
C ALA A 47 -87.10 -53.77 -15.53
N VAL A 48 -86.70 -52.54 -15.83
CA VAL A 48 -87.43 -51.63 -16.72
C VAL A 48 -86.51 -51.16 -17.83
N ALA A 49 -86.81 -51.58 -19.06
CA ALA A 49 -86.24 -51.02 -20.27
C ALA A 49 -87.35 -50.19 -20.95
N ASP A 50 -87.11 -48.88 -21.06
CA ASP A 50 -88.02 -47.93 -21.67
C ASP A 50 -87.26 -46.92 -22.52
N SER A 51 -87.08 -47.24 -23.81
CA SER A 51 -86.52 -46.30 -24.77
C SER A 51 -87.52 -45.25 -25.27
N GLY A 52 -88.78 -45.34 -24.84
CA GLY A 52 -89.90 -44.50 -25.27
C GLY A 52 -90.61 -45.00 -26.53
N ALA A 53 -91.93 -44.82 -26.58
CA ALA A 53 -92.80 -45.28 -27.68
C ALA A 53 -92.50 -44.64 -29.06
N ASN A 54 -91.73 -43.54 -29.10
CA ASN A 54 -91.33 -42.85 -30.34
C ASN A 54 -90.17 -43.53 -31.08
N ALA A 55 -89.63 -44.65 -30.59
CA ALA A 55 -88.75 -45.50 -31.37
C ALA A 55 -89.59 -46.19 -32.45
N GLY A 56 -89.87 -45.53 -33.58
CA GLY A 56 -90.71 -46.03 -34.68
C GLY A 56 -90.14 -47.25 -35.41
N GLY A 57 -89.93 -48.36 -34.70
CA GLY A 57 -89.34 -49.59 -35.21
C GLY A 57 -87.83 -49.54 -35.47
N ASN A 58 -87.13 -48.44 -35.16
CA ASN A 58 -85.68 -48.35 -35.36
C ASN A 58 -84.93 -49.06 -34.20
N PRO A 59 -84.22 -50.18 -34.45
CA PRO A 59 -83.47 -50.89 -33.42
C PRO A 59 -82.33 -50.07 -32.79
N GLY A 60 -81.90 -48.98 -33.46
CA GLY A 60 -80.85 -48.09 -32.97
C GLY A 60 -81.23 -47.29 -31.71
N ASN A 61 -82.51 -47.25 -31.35
CA ASN A 61 -83.02 -46.56 -30.17
C ASN A 61 -83.57 -47.55 -29.12
N SER A 62 -82.79 -48.58 -28.79
CA SER A 62 -83.20 -49.63 -27.84
C SER A 62 -82.49 -49.45 -26.51
N SER A 63 -83.21 -49.71 -25.43
CA SER A 63 -82.69 -49.71 -24.06
C SER A 63 -82.53 -51.14 -23.54
N MET A 64 -81.57 -51.34 -22.63
CA MET A 64 -81.29 -52.64 -22.03
C MET A 64 -81.21 -52.49 -20.51
N ALA A 65 -82.01 -53.25 -19.79
CA ALA A 65 -82.00 -53.34 -18.34
C ALA A 65 -81.85 -54.80 -17.90
N ILE A 66 -80.71 -55.16 -17.31
CA ILE A 66 -80.42 -56.52 -16.84
C ILE A 66 -80.06 -56.50 -15.36
N GLY A 67 -80.88 -57.13 -14.53
CA GLY A 67 -80.72 -57.21 -13.08
C GLY A 67 -81.99 -56.85 -12.31
N TRP A 68 -82.06 -57.26 -11.04
CA TRP A 68 -83.20 -56.90 -10.19
C TRP A 68 -83.29 -55.38 -10.03
N GLY A 69 -84.44 -54.80 -10.37
CA GLY A 69 -84.67 -53.36 -10.31
C GLY A 69 -83.78 -52.51 -11.23
N ALA A 70 -83.09 -53.13 -12.20
CA ALA A 70 -82.31 -52.38 -13.18
C ALA A 70 -83.24 -51.51 -14.04
N THR A 71 -82.88 -50.26 -14.28
CA THR A 71 -83.76 -49.28 -14.95
C THR A 71 -82.99 -48.52 -16.03
N ALA A 72 -83.40 -48.67 -17.28
CA ALA A 72 -82.89 -47.94 -18.44
C ALA A 72 -84.08 -47.20 -19.10
N SER A 73 -84.36 -45.98 -18.64
CA SER A 73 -85.61 -45.25 -18.94
C SER A 73 -85.47 -44.17 -20.01
N VAL A 74 -84.43 -44.26 -20.83
CA VAL A 74 -84.14 -43.29 -21.87
C VAL A 74 -83.56 -43.96 -23.11
N SER A 75 -83.62 -43.24 -24.22
CA SER A 75 -83.09 -43.63 -25.52
C SER A 75 -81.67 -44.20 -25.43
N SER A 76 -81.46 -45.39 -26.02
CA SER A 76 -80.16 -46.08 -26.11
C SER A 76 -79.45 -46.32 -24.77
N ALA A 77 -80.18 -46.38 -23.66
CA ALA A 77 -79.61 -46.63 -22.34
C ALA A 77 -79.28 -48.10 -22.08
N THR A 78 -78.20 -48.37 -21.34
CA THR A 78 -77.85 -49.73 -20.86
C THR A 78 -77.62 -49.72 -19.36
N ALA A 79 -78.43 -50.44 -18.60
CA ALA A 79 -78.31 -50.62 -17.16
C ALA A 79 -78.13 -52.10 -16.82
N VAL A 80 -76.96 -52.48 -16.34
CA VAL A 80 -76.61 -53.87 -16.00
C VAL A 80 -76.12 -53.95 -14.56
N GLY A 81 -76.91 -54.59 -13.69
CA GLY A 81 -76.62 -54.77 -12.28
C GLY A 81 -77.84 -54.58 -11.38
N PHE A 82 -77.76 -55.08 -10.15
CA PHE A 82 -78.81 -54.86 -9.14
C PHE A 82 -79.02 -53.37 -8.90
N GLY A 83 -80.24 -52.86 -9.15
CA GLY A 83 -80.62 -51.47 -8.95
C GLY A 83 -79.78 -50.46 -9.74
N SER A 84 -79.12 -50.88 -10.84
CA SER A 84 -78.45 -49.94 -11.73
C SER A 84 -79.48 -49.07 -12.45
N MET A 85 -79.21 -47.78 -12.63
CA MET A 85 -80.16 -46.84 -13.20
C MET A 85 -79.50 -45.95 -14.26
N VAL A 86 -80.19 -45.72 -15.37
CA VAL A 86 -79.78 -44.77 -16.42
C VAL A 86 -80.95 -43.85 -16.76
N GLN A 87 -80.71 -42.55 -16.58
CA GLN A 87 -81.64 -41.45 -16.86
C GLN A 87 -81.08 -40.45 -17.89
N GLY A 88 -79.80 -40.57 -18.28
CA GLY A 88 -79.19 -39.80 -19.37
C GLY A 88 -79.18 -40.58 -20.69
N ALA A 89 -79.55 -39.93 -21.80
CA ALA A 89 -79.64 -40.57 -23.11
C ALA A 89 -78.29 -41.16 -23.55
N VAL A 90 -78.30 -42.34 -24.18
CA VAL A 90 -77.08 -43.09 -24.57
C VAL A 90 -76.17 -43.40 -23.36
N GLY A 91 -76.72 -43.36 -22.15
CA GLY A 91 -76.00 -43.62 -20.91
C GLY A 91 -75.80 -45.11 -20.66
N GLN A 92 -74.69 -45.47 -20.00
CA GLN A 92 -74.34 -46.84 -19.68
C GLN A 92 -74.00 -46.97 -18.21
N ALA A 93 -74.65 -47.89 -17.50
CA ALA A 93 -74.42 -48.16 -16.09
C ALA A 93 -74.14 -49.66 -15.89
N PHE A 94 -72.93 -49.99 -15.45
CA PHE A 94 -72.48 -51.37 -15.19
C PHE A 94 -72.07 -51.52 -13.72
N GLY A 95 -72.73 -52.43 -13.00
CA GLY A 95 -72.46 -52.72 -11.60
C GLY A 95 -73.67 -52.50 -10.69
N ARG A 96 -73.62 -53.07 -9.48
CA ARG A 96 -74.70 -52.88 -8.49
C ARG A 96 -74.82 -51.39 -8.12
N PHE A 97 -76.01 -50.83 -8.25
CA PHE A 97 -76.31 -49.43 -7.97
C PHE A 97 -75.46 -48.41 -8.77
N SER A 98 -74.90 -48.81 -9.90
CA SER A 98 -74.30 -47.84 -10.82
C SER A 98 -75.39 -46.92 -11.38
N TRP A 99 -75.08 -45.65 -11.57
CA TRP A 99 -76.07 -44.64 -11.88
C TRP A 99 -75.56 -43.62 -12.87
N VAL A 100 -76.24 -43.49 -14.00
CA VAL A 100 -76.14 -42.31 -14.86
C VAL A 100 -77.35 -41.44 -14.56
N GLN A 101 -77.18 -40.50 -13.62
CA GLN A 101 -78.24 -39.62 -13.12
C GLN A 101 -78.63 -38.57 -14.16
N SER A 102 -77.62 -37.93 -14.72
CA SER A 102 -77.74 -36.99 -15.84
C SER A 102 -76.46 -37.07 -16.66
N GLY A 103 -76.56 -36.78 -17.96
CA GLY A 103 -75.42 -36.89 -18.87
C GLY A 103 -75.71 -37.74 -20.10
N THR A 104 -75.64 -37.13 -21.27
CA THR A 104 -75.70 -37.79 -22.56
C THR A 104 -74.38 -38.52 -22.83
N THR A 105 -74.39 -39.71 -23.43
CA THR A 105 -73.17 -40.53 -23.72
C THR A 105 -72.28 -40.80 -22.50
N ALA A 106 -72.85 -40.81 -21.30
CA ALA A 106 -72.15 -41.02 -20.04
C ALA A 106 -71.98 -42.51 -19.69
N MET A 107 -70.98 -42.84 -18.88
CA MET A 107 -70.70 -44.22 -18.48
C MET A 107 -70.34 -44.35 -16.99
N ALA A 108 -71.16 -45.06 -16.22
CA ALA A 108 -70.89 -45.44 -14.84
C ALA A 108 -70.45 -46.92 -14.78
N MET A 109 -69.20 -47.18 -14.41
CA MET A 109 -68.63 -48.53 -14.30
C MET A 109 -68.12 -48.82 -12.89
N GLY A 110 -68.88 -49.61 -12.12
CA GLY A 110 -68.51 -50.04 -10.77
C GLY A 110 -69.67 -49.95 -9.79
N ASN A 111 -69.57 -50.66 -8.66
CA ASN A 111 -70.60 -50.59 -7.62
C ASN A 111 -70.74 -49.14 -7.13
N ARG A 112 -71.95 -48.55 -7.24
CA ARG A 112 -72.22 -47.15 -6.87
C ARG A 112 -71.39 -46.10 -7.60
N ALA A 113 -70.88 -46.44 -8.79
CA ALA A 113 -70.34 -45.42 -9.68
C ALA A 113 -71.49 -44.51 -10.14
N THR A 114 -71.31 -43.19 -10.08
CA THR A 114 -72.34 -42.21 -10.41
C THR A 114 -71.82 -41.18 -11.41
N VAL A 115 -72.59 -40.91 -12.45
CA VAL A 115 -72.29 -39.85 -13.43
C VAL A 115 -73.42 -38.83 -13.43
N ASN A 116 -73.04 -37.55 -13.43
CA ASN A 116 -73.95 -36.39 -13.43
C ASN A 116 -73.50 -35.32 -14.45
N ALA A 117 -72.82 -35.72 -15.53
CA ALA A 117 -72.33 -34.83 -16.57
C ALA A 117 -72.24 -35.53 -17.94
N ASP A 118 -72.37 -34.75 -19.02
CA ASP A 118 -72.33 -35.25 -20.41
C ASP A 118 -70.96 -35.83 -20.78
N ASN A 119 -70.95 -36.93 -21.53
CA ASN A 119 -69.74 -37.58 -22.05
C ASN A 119 -68.69 -37.86 -20.96
N ALA A 120 -69.13 -38.15 -19.74
CA ALA A 120 -68.26 -38.41 -18.60
C ALA A 120 -68.28 -39.90 -18.22
N VAL A 121 -67.15 -40.38 -17.70
CA VAL A 121 -66.97 -41.76 -17.25
C VAL A 121 -66.65 -41.79 -15.76
N ALA A 122 -67.47 -42.44 -14.94
CA ALA A 122 -67.12 -42.79 -13.57
C ALA A 122 -66.60 -44.23 -13.53
N LEU A 123 -65.29 -44.40 -13.32
CA LEU A 123 -64.60 -45.67 -13.37
C LEU A 123 -64.19 -46.14 -11.97
N GLY A 124 -64.69 -47.30 -11.56
CA GLY A 124 -64.45 -47.92 -10.26
C GLY A 124 -65.60 -47.72 -9.27
N ALA A 125 -65.65 -48.58 -8.25
CA ALA A 125 -66.69 -48.52 -7.23
C ALA A 125 -66.68 -47.18 -6.50
N TYR A 126 -67.84 -46.59 -6.26
CA TYR A 126 -68.00 -45.27 -5.65
C TYR A 126 -67.20 -44.13 -6.32
N SER A 127 -67.02 -44.19 -7.63
CA SER A 127 -66.49 -43.06 -8.39
C SER A 127 -67.64 -42.12 -8.78
N TYR A 128 -67.35 -40.82 -8.84
CA TYR A 128 -68.30 -39.78 -9.17
C TYR A 128 -67.72 -38.88 -10.26
N ALA A 129 -68.44 -38.75 -11.37
CA ALA A 129 -68.07 -37.89 -12.49
C ALA A 129 -69.10 -36.77 -12.66
N ASP A 130 -68.69 -35.55 -12.35
CA ASP A 130 -69.51 -34.33 -12.33
C ASP A 130 -69.04 -33.27 -13.35
N ARG A 131 -68.04 -33.61 -14.17
CA ARG A 131 -67.51 -32.76 -15.23
C ARG A 131 -67.65 -33.42 -16.59
N ALA A 132 -68.17 -32.68 -17.56
CA ALA A 132 -68.32 -33.18 -18.91
C ALA A 132 -66.97 -33.49 -19.57
N ASN A 133 -66.93 -34.49 -20.46
CA ASN A 133 -65.72 -34.92 -21.18
C ASN A 133 -64.55 -35.35 -20.26
N THR A 134 -64.84 -36.06 -19.17
CA THR A 134 -63.80 -36.53 -18.23
C THR A 134 -63.92 -38.00 -17.89
N VAL A 135 -62.81 -38.59 -17.45
CA VAL A 135 -62.81 -39.89 -16.75
C VAL A 135 -62.47 -39.64 -15.29
N SER A 136 -63.43 -39.87 -14.41
CA SER A 136 -63.23 -39.84 -12.96
C SER A 136 -62.95 -41.24 -12.43
N VAL A 137 -61.82 -41.37 -11.75
CA VAL A 137 -61.35 -42.62 -11.13
C VAL A 137 -61.60 -42.64 -9.61
N GLY A 138 -62.37 -41.69 -9.11
CA GLY A 138 -62.65 -41.48 -7.70
C GLY A 138 -63.80 -40.48 -7.53
N ALA A 139 -63.83 -39.76 -6.42
CA ALA A 139 -64.77 -38.67 -6.15
C ALA A 139 -64.01 -37.52 -5.49
N ALA A 140 -64.00 -36.34 -6.11
CA ALA A 140 -63.35 -35.15 -5.55
C ALA A 140 -64.18 -34.50 -4.43
N THR A 141 -65.49 -34.71 -4.47
CA THR A 141 -66.49 -34.15 -3.57
C THR A 141 -67.41 -35.26 -3.05
N SER A 142 -68.16 -34.97 -2.00
CA SER A 142 -69.23 -35.86 -1.56
C SER A 142 -70.39 -35.84 -2.56
N TYR A 143 -71.03 -36.98 -2.78
CA TYR A 143 -72.15 -37.11 -3.72
C TYR A 143 -73.22 -38.07 -3.20
N THR A 144 -74.44 -37.95 -3.74
CA THR A 144 -75.56 -38.83 -3.39
C THR A 144 -75.68 -39.95 -4.42
N ASP A 145 -75.71 -41.20 -3.98
CA ASP A 145 -75.88 -42.35 -4.88
C ASP A 145 -77.37 -42.60 -5.23
N VAL A 146 -77.63 -43.58 -6.10
CA VAL A 146 -78.99 -43.94 -6.55
C VAL A 146 -79.92 -44.38 -5.41
N THR A 147 -79.38 -44.74 -4.25
CA THR A 147 -80.14 -45.13 -3.06
C THR A 147 -80.45 -43.95 -2.14
N GLY A 148 -79.96 -42.75 -2.47
CA GLY A 148 -80.07 -41.56 -1.63
C GLY A 148 -78.97 -41.45 -0.57
N ALA A 149 -77.97 -42.33 -0.58
CA ALA A 149 -76.89 -42.32 0.42
C ALA A 149 -75.78 -41.34 0.02
N VAL A 150 -75.29 -40.56 0.99
CA VAL A 150 -74.15 -39.66 0.79
C VAL A 150 -72.84 -40.42 0.92
N THR A 151 -72.04 -40.40 -0.15
CA THR A 151 -70.69 -40.97 -0.20
C THR A 151 -69.66 -39.84 -0.15
N GLY A 152 -68.62 -39.98 0.69
CA GLY A 152 -67.56 -38.98 0.83
C GLY A 152 -66.51 -39.00 -0.29
N PRO A 153 -65.60 -38.00 -0.32
CA PRO A 153 -64.55 -37.93 -1.33
C PRO A 153 -63.53 -39.07 -1.19
N ARG A 154 -62.99 -39.51 -2.31
CA ARG A 154 -61.94 -40.54 -2.39
C ARG A 154 -61.18 -40.42 -3.69
N THR A 155 -59.85 -40.39 -3.60
CA THR A 155 -58.97 -40.45 -4.78
C THR A 155 -58.37 -41.83 -4.95
N ARG A 156 -57.84 -42.11 -6.15
CA ARG A 156 -57.09 -43.32 -6.46
C ARG A 156 -55.82 -42.95 -7.20
N GLN A 157 -54.75 -43.71 -6.94
CA GLN A 157 -53.58 -43.69 -7.79
C GLN A 157 -53.88 -44.41 -9.10
N ILE A 158 -53.34 -43.88 -10.20
CA ILE A 158 -53.28 -44.58 -11.49
C ILE A 158 -51.87 -45.13 -11.64
N VAL A 159 -51.77 -46.46 -11.64
CA VAL A 159 -50.51 -47.20 -11.63
C VAL A 159 -50.31 -47.94 -12.94
N ASN A 160 -49.08 -48.42 -13.18
CA ASN A 160 -48.68 -49.11 -14.42
C ASN A 160 -48.79 -48.22 -15.67
N MET A 161 -48.57 -46.92 -15.51
CA MET A 161 -48.51 -45.98 -16.62
C MET A 161 -47.11 -46.03 -17.26
N ALA A 162 -47.08 -46.35 -18.57
CA ALA A 162 -45.89 -46.07 -19.38
C ALA A 162 -45.58 -44.56 -19.37
N ALA A 163 -44.34 -44.19 -19.67
CA ALA A 163 -43.97 -42.79 -19.82
C ALA A 163 -44.73 -42.17 -21.00
N GLY A 164 -45.32 -40.99 -20.80
CA GLY A 164 -45.99 -40.25 -21.86
C GLY A 164 -44.98 -39.76 -22.90
N THR A 165 -45.33 -39.84 -24.18
CA THR A 165 -44.47 -39.48 -25.32
C THR A 165 -45.06 -38.40 -26.20
N GLN A 166 -46.37 -38.17 -26.11
CA GLN A 166 -47.11 -37.16 -26.85
C GLN A 166 -47.63 -36.06 -25.91
N ALA A 167 -48.00 -34.92 -26.47
CA ALA A 167 -48.41 -33.73 -25.71
C ALA A 167 -49.61 -33.97 -24.78
N ASN A 168 -50.48 -34.93 -25.13
CA ASN A 168 -51.70 -35.25 -24.38
C ASN A 168 -51.58 -36.57 -23.59
N ASP A 169 -50.39 -37.16 -23.52
CA ASP A 169 -50.16 -38.33 -22.67
C ASP A 169 -50.02 -37.92 -21.20
N ALA A 170 -50.42 -38.80 -20.30
CA ALA A 170 -50.17 -38.60 -18.88
C ALA A 170 -48.67 -38.70 -18.56
N VAL A 171 -48.17 -37.80 -17.71
CA VAL A 171 -46.80 -37.84 -17.18
C VAL A 171 -46.77 -38.74 -15.94
N ASN A 172 -45.83 -39.67 -15.88
CA ASN A 172 -45.61 -40.51 -14.69
C ASN A 172 -44.45 -39.98 -13.81
N VAL A 173 -44.30 -40.53 -12.59
CA VAL A 173 -43.26 -40.08 -11.64
C VAL A 173 -41.85 -40.25 -12.20
N SER A 174 -41.60 -41.25 -13.05
CA SER A 174 -40.27 -41.46 -13.66
C SER A 174 -39.85 -40.31 -14.58
N GLN A 175 -40.81 -39.59 -15.17
CA GLN A 175 -40.56 -38.40 -15.99
C GLN A 175 -40.44 -37.12 -15.16
N LEU A 176 -41.17 -37.02 -14.04
CA LEU A 176 -41.09 -35.85 -13.14
C LEU A 176 -39.82 -35.84 -12.28
N MET A 177 -39.38 -37.01 -11.81
CA MET A 177 -38.22 -37.17 -10.94
C MET A 177 -36.93 -36.52 -11.49
N PRO A 178 -36.51 -36.70 -12.76
CA PRO A 178 -35.32 -36.01 -13.26
C PRO A 178 -35.45 -34.49 -13.26
N VAL A 179 -36.67 -33.94 -13.42
CA VAL A 179 -36.91 -32.48 -13.35
C VAL A 179 -36.71 -31.98 -11.92
N VAL A 180 -37.22 -32.70 -10.91
CA VAL A 180 -37.03 -32.35 -9.49
C VAL A 180 -35.56 -32.48 -9.10
N ASN A 181 -34.89 -33.55 -9.52
CA ASN A 181 -33.47 -33.75 -9.24
C ASN A 181 -32.58 -32.66 -9.86
N ALA A 182 -32.95 -32.14 -11.04
CA ALA A 182 -32.23 -31.05 -11.68
C ALA A 182 -32.26 -29.74 -10.87
N LEU A 183 -33.23 -29.58 -9.96
CA LEU A 183 -33.24 -28.45 -9.02
C LEU A 183 -32.15 -28.57 -7.94
N GLY A 184 -31.52 -29.73 -7.72
CA GLY A 184 -30.49 -29.89 -6.70
C GLY A 184 -30.94 -29.46 -5.29
N GLY A 185 -30.02 -29.03 -4.44
CA GLY A 185 -30.35 -28.46 -3.11
C GLY A 185 -31.15 -29.37 -2.18
N GLY A 186 -31.18 -30.68 -2.40
CA GLY A 186 -32.03 -31.62 -1.66
C GLY A 186 -33.51 -31.62 -2.07
N ALA A 187 -33.86 -31.03 -3.21
CA ALA A 187 -35.19 -31.19 -3.78
C ALA A 187 -35.51 -32.67 -4.03
N ALA A 188 -36.69 -33.11 -3.64
CA ALA A 188 -37.05 -34.53 -3.68
C ALA A 188 -38.56 -34.73 -3.81
N ILE A 189 -38.96 -35.87 -4.36
CA ILE A 189 -40.34 -36.36 -4.35
C ILE A 189 -40.47 -37.37 -3.21
N ASP A 190 -41.42 -37.15 -2.30
CA ASP A 190 -41.74 -38.10 -1.24
C ASP A 190 -42.40 -39.35 -1.84
N ALA A 191 -41.78 -40.52 -1.66
CA ALA A 191 -42.21 -41.76 -2.30
C ALA A 191 -43.56 -42.30 -1.77
N THR A 192 -44.03 -41.81 -0.61
CA THR A 192 -45.27 -42.28 0.02
C THR A 192 -46.45 -41.39 -0.36
N THR A 193 -46.24 -40.09 -0.35
CA THR A 193 -47.29 -39.07 -0.52
C THR A 193 -47.30 -38.45 -1.93
N GLY A 194 -46.19 -38.55 -2.67
CA GLY A 194 -46.00 -37.87 -3.95
C GLY A 194 -45.72 -36.37 -3.82
N ALA A 195 -45.57 -35.84 -2.59
CA ALA A 195 -45.31 -34.43 -2.36
C ALA A 195 -43.89 -34.03 -2.82
N VAL A 196 -43.75 -32.87 -3.43
CA VAL A 196 -42.45 -32.32 -3.84
C VAL A 196 -41.91 -31.40 -2.75
N THR A 197 -40.73 -31.74 -2.21
CA THR A 197 -39.94 -30.83 -1.37
C THR A 197 -39.03 -30.00 -2.27
N GLY A 198 -39.09 -28.68 -2.15
CA GLY A 198 -38.26 -27.75 -2.94
C GLY A 198 -36.78 -27.75 -2.54
N PRO A 199 -35.88 -27.17 -3.37
CA PRO A 199 -34.46 -27.12 -3.07
C PRO A 199 -34.16 -26.17 -1.90
N LYS A 200 -33.05 -26.42 -1.20
CA LYS A 200 -32.50 -25.57 -0.15
C LYS A 200 -31.02 -25.31 -0.45
N TYR A 201 -30.70 -24.10 -0.87
CA TYR A 201 -29.35 -23.64 -1.14
C TYR A 201 -28.78 -22.87 0.05
N VAL A 202 -27.50 -23.07 0.35
CA VAL A 202 -26.77 -22.23 1.31
C VAL A 202 -25.84 -21.33 0.50
N VAL A 203 -26.20 -20.04 0.40
CA VAL A 203 -25.46 -19.06 -0.41
C VAL A 203 -25.22 -17.82 0.43
N GLY A 204 -23.96 -17.41 0.55
CA GLY A 204 -23.59 -16.23 1.34
C GLY A 204 -23.94 -16.35 2.83
N GLY A 205 -23.98 -17.57 3.38
CA GLY A 205 -24.40 -17.84 4.75
C GLY A 205 -25.92 -17.92 4.96
N SER A 206 -26.72 -17.56 3.95
CA SER A 206 -28.19 -17.61 4.02
C SER A 206 -28.75 -18.88 3.40
N THR A 207 -29.83 -19.38 3.98
CA THR A 207 -30.65 -20.46 3.40
C THR A 207 -31.64 -19.87 2.41
N ILE A 208 -31.65 -20.34 1.17
CA ILE A 208 -32.56 -19.90 0.10
C ILE A 208 -33.26 -21.12 -0.50
N ASN A 209 -34.59 -21.08 -0.59
CA ASN A 209 -35.42 -22.25 -0.89
C ASN A 209 -35.87 -22.37 -2.37
N ASN A 210 -35.24 -21.61 -3.26
CA ASN A 210 -35.55 -21.63 -4.68
C ASN A 210 -34.36 -21.15 -5.52
N VAL A 211 -34.33 -21.53 -6.80
CA VAL A 211 -33.22 -21.23 -7.73
C VAL A 211 -33.08 -19.71 -7.93
N GLY A 212 -34.19 -19.01 -8.15
CA GLY A 212 -34.20 -17.58 -8.46
C GLY A 212 -33.56 -16.74 -7.36
N GLY A 213 -33.96 -16.96 -6.10
CA GLY A 213 -33.39 -16.26 -4.96
C GLY A 213 -31.90 -16.56 -4.76
N ALA A 214 -31.46 -17.79 -5.01
CA ALA A 214 -30.05 -18.17 -4.91
C ALA A 214 -29.21 -17.43 -5.96
N ILE A 215 -29.70 -17.36 -7.20
CA ILE A 215 -29.07 -16.60 -8.28
C ILE A 215 -29.05 -15.10 -7.96
N SER A 216 -30.15 -14.52 -7.52
CA SER A 216 -30.21 -13.10 -7.14
C SER A 216 -29.24 -12.74 -6.00
N ASN A 217 -29.02 -13.66 -5.04
CA ASN A 217 -28.03 -13.46 -3.98
C ASN A 217 -26.59 -13.44 -4.53
N ILE A 218 -26.26 -14.39 -5.42
CA ILE A 218 -24.94 -14.45 -6.08
C ILE A 218 -24.71 -13.21 -6.95
N ASP A 219 -25.73 -12.79 -7.70
CA ASP A 219 -25.68 -11.62 -8.56
C ASP A 219 -25.38 -10.36 -7.75
N ALA A 220 -26.14 -10.09 -6.67
CA ALA A 220 -25.92 -8.94 -5.79
C ALA A 220 -24.49 -8.90 -5.20
N ARG A 221 -23.96 -10.06 -4.79
CA ARG A 221 -22.57 -10.16 -4.30
C ARG A 221 -21.54 -9.93 -5.40
N THR A 222 -21.83 -10.40 -6.61
CA THR A 222 -20.96 -10.20 -7.78
C THR A 222 -20.93 -8.72 -8.17
N THR A 223 -22.09 -8.04 -8.15
CA THR A 223 -22.18 -6.59 -8.33
C THR A 223 -21.40 -5.84 -7.26
N GLN A 224 -21.55 -6.20 -5.98
CA GLN A 224 -20.80 -5.57 -4.89
C GLN A 224 -19.28 -5.77 -5.08
N ASN A 225 -18.84 -6.99 -5.37
CA ASN A 225 -17.44 -7.27 -5.64
C ASN A 225 -16.91 -6.44 -6.82
N ALA A 226 -17.70 -6.25 -7.88
CA ALA A 226 -17.31 -5.40 -9.00
C ALA A 226 -17.10 -3.94 -8.56
N THR A 227 -17.99 -3.40 -7.73
CA THR A 227 -17.84 -2.05 -7.15
C THR A 227 -16.61 -1.93 -6.24
N ASP A 228 -16.37 -2.93 -5.38
CA ASP A 228 -15.22 -2.96 -4.48
C ASP A 228 -13.90 -2.99 -5.27
N ILE A 229 -13.85 -3.79 -6.33
CA ILE A 229 -12.68 -3.88 -7.23
C ILE A 229 -12.42 -2.54 -7.93
N THR A 230 -13.44 -1.89 -8.48
CA THR A 230 -13.29 -0.55 -9.09
C THR A 230 -12.75 0.47 -8.08
N SER A 231 -13.19 0.40 -6.82
CA SER A 231 -12.70 1.29 -5.76
C SER A 231 -11.22 1.05 -5.41
N ILE A 232 -10.80 -0.22 -5.37
CA ILE A 232 -9.40 -0.61 -5.18
C ILE A 232 -8.53 -0.14 -6.35
N ASP A 233 -9.02 -0.28 -7.58
CA ASP A 233 -8.33 0.16 -8.79
C ASP A 233 -8.09 1.68 -8.79
N ALA A 234 -9.10 2.47 -8.41
CA ALA A 234 -8.97 3.91 -8.25
C ALA A 234 -7.92 4.30 -7.20
N ARG A 235 -7.91 3.63 -6.03
CA ARG A 235 -6.89 3.85 -4.99
C ARG A 235 -5.49 3.48 -5.47
N THR A 236 -5.36 2.40 -6.24
CA THR A 236 -4.07 1.95 -6.77
C THR A 236 -3.54 2.93 -7.82
N THR A 237 -4.42 3.44 -8.68
CA THR A 237 -4.09 4.49 -9.66
C THR A 237 -3.64 5.78 -8.97
N GLN A 238 -4.33 6.19 -7.89
CA GLN A 238 -3.94 7.37 -7.10
C GLN A 238 -2.57 7.17 -6.45
N ASN A 239 -2.35 6.03 -5.77
CA ASN A 239 -1.06 5.72 -5.16
C ASN A 239 0.08 5.71 -6.19
N SER A 240 -0.16 5.15 -7.39
CA SER A 240 0.83 5.16 -8.47
C SER A 240 1.19 6.58 -8.92
N SER A 241 0.20 7.48 -8.97
CA SER A 241 0.40 8.88 -9.31
C SER A 241 1.16 9.62 -8.20
N ASP A 242 0.79 9.41 -6.94
CA ASP A 242 1.45 10.02 -5.78
C ASP A 242 2.92 9.57 -5.68
N ILE A 243 3.20 8.28 -5.88
CA ILE A 243 4.57 7.74 -5.92
C ILE A 243 5.38 8.35 -7.07
N THR A 244 4.76 8.50 -8.25
CA THR A 244 5.42 9.14 -9.40
C THR A 244 5.73 10.61 -9.12
N ASN A 245 4.80 11.32 -8.49
CA ASN A 245 4.98 12.71 -8.09
C ASN A 245 6.08 12.86 -7.04
N LEU A 246 6.10 12.01 -6.01
CA LEU A 246 7.16 11.99 -5.00
C LEU A 246 8.52 11.67 -5.63
N THR A 247 8.58 10.67 -6.51
CA THR A 247 9.81 10.31 -7.23
C THR A 247 10.32 11.48 -8.07
N THR A 248 9.43 12.14 -8.79
CA THR A 248 9.74 13.34 -9.59
C THR A 248 10.25 14.47 -8.70
N ALA A 249 9.57 14.72 -7.58
CA ALA A 249 9.94 15.80 -6.66
C ALA A 249 11.27 15.52 -5.95
N ILE A 250 11.57 14.27 -5.61
CA ILE A 250 12.88 13.85 -5.07
C ILE A 250 13.99 14.05 -6.11
N ASN A 251 13.79 13.55 -7.33
CA ASN A 251 14.79 13.66 -8.41
C ASN A 251 15.07 15.12 -8.79
N ASN A 252 14.06 15.98 -8.71
CA ASN A 252 14.20 17.42 -8.96
C ASN A 252 14.70 18.21 -7.74
N GLY A 253 14.91 17.55 -6.58
CA GLY A 253 15.30 18.21 -5.34
C GLY A 253 14.26 19.20 -4.81
N GLY A 254 12.97 18.98 -5.08
CA GLY A 254 11.86 19.84 -4.69
C GLY A 254 11.21 19.50 -3.35
N VAL A 255 11.59 18.39 -2.70
CA VAL A 255 11.10 18.00 -1.37
C VAL A 255 12.26 17.53 -0.48
N GLY A 256 12.13 17.69 0.83
CA GLY A 256 13.13 17.29 1.83
C GLY A 256 13.89 18.48 2.43
N LEU A 257 14.90 18.22 3.25
CA LEU A 257 15.70 19.29 3.88
C LEU A 257 16.73 19.87 2.90
N VAL A 258 17.31 19.07 2.01
CA VAL A 258 18.21 19.56 0.97
C VAL A 258 17.42 19.72 -0.31
N GLN A 259 17.23 20.96 -0.75
CA GLN A 259 16.43 21.27 -1.92
C GLN A 259 17.21 22.12 -2.91
N GLN A 260 16.95 21.92 -4.20
CA GLN A 260 17.46 22.79 -5.25
C GLN A 260 16.37 23.79 -5.67
N ASP A 261 16.69 25.08 -5.56
CA ASP A 261 15.79 26.14 -5.99
C ASP A 261 15.54 26.07 -7.52
N ALA A 262 14.27 26.13 -7.90
CA ALA A 262 13.76 25.99 -9.28
C ALA A 262 14.41 26.98 -10.29
N THR A 263 14.79 28.16 -9.81
CA THR A 263 15.16 29.30 -10.67
C THR A 263 16.65 29.56 -10.60
N THR A 264 17.17 29.72 -9.38
CA THR A 264 18.58 30.04 -9.12
C THR A 264 19.48 28.82 -9.22
N ARG A 265 18.90 27.60 -9.14
CA ARG A 265 19.63 26.32 -9.07
C ARG A 265 20.49 26.17 -7.81
N ASN A 266 20.35 27.09 -6.84
CA ASN A 266 21.04 27.02 -5.57
C ASN A 266 20.57 25.81 -4.77
N ILE A 267 21.52 25.07 -4.20
CA ILE A 267 21.24 24.01 -3.23
C ILE A 267 21.14 24.68 -1.86
N THR A 268 20.02 24.46 -1.19
CA THR A 268 19.75 24.99 0.14
C THR A 268 19.52 23.85 1.11
N VAL A 269 19.91 24.05 2.37
CA VAL A 269 19.69 23.09 3.45
C VAL A 269 18.73 23.74 4.43
N ALA A 270 17.60 23.09 4.67
CA ALA A 270 16.59 23.46 5.64
C ALA A 270 16.04 24.90 5.51
N LYS A 271 16.11 25.54 4.32
CA LYS A 271 15.76 26.97 4.14
C LYS A 271 14.37 27.38 4.67
N THR A 272 13.39 26.47 4.62
CA THR A 272 12.01 26.73 5.04
C THR A 272 11.71 26.24 6.47
N THR A 273 12.70 25.71 7.17
CA THR A 273 12.60 25.16 8.53
C THR A 273 13.66 25.83 9.41
N ASP A 274 13.43 25.92 10.72
CA ASP A 274 14.39 26.56 11.63
C ASP A 274 15.60 25.64 11.93
N GLY A 275 16.66 26.23 12.47
CA GLY A 275 17.91 25.56 12.85
C GLY A 275 19.14 26.43 12.57
N SER A 276 20.07 26.50 13.53
CA SER A 276 21.29 27.33 13.41
C SER A 276 22.57 26.52 13.17
N ILE A 277 22.48 25.18 13.16
CA ILE A 277 23.63 24.28 13.05
C ILE A 277 23.38 23.24 11.96
N VAL A 278 24.34 23.09 11.05
CA VAL A 278 24.46 21.93 10.17
C VAL A 278 25.67 21.12 10.65
N ASP A 279 25.42 20.04 11.37
CA ASP A 279 26.46 19.16 11.87
C ASP A 279 26.84 18.12 10.82
N PHE A 280 28.08 18.15 10.35
CA PHE A 280 28.63 17.21 9.37
C PHE A 280 29.41 16.05 9.99
N THR A 281 29.37 15.86 11.31
CA THR A 281 29.98 14.70 11.97
C THR A 281 29.29 13.40 11.56
N GLY A 282 30.05 12.30 11.51
CA GLY A 282 29.57 10.96 11.19
C GLY A 282 29.91 9.97 12.29
N THR A 283 29.56 8.70 12.08
CA THR A 283 29.86 7.60 13.03
C THR A 283 31.36 7.40 13.27
N THR A 284 32.23 7.94 12.40
CA THR A 284 33.69 7.89 12.50
C THR A 284 34.33 9.25 12.84
N GLY A 285 33.53 10.24 13.24
CA GLY A 285 34.00 11.60 13.56
C GLY A 285 33.75 12.63 12.45
N ALA A 286 34.49 13.75 12.51
CA ALA A 286 34.35 14.87 11.57
C ALA A 286 34.76 14.48 10.13
N ARG A 287 34.17 15.14 9.14
CA ARG A 287 34.44 14.92 7.71
C ARG A 287 35.23 16.09 7.11
N GLN A 288 36.02 15.82 6.08
CA GLN A 288 36.55 16.88 5.22
C GLN A 288 35.42 17.42 4.34
N LEU A 289 35.22 18.73 4.34
CA LEU A 289 34.34 19.40 3.39
C LEU A 289 35.18 19.83 2.17
N THR A 290 34.96 19.18 1.03
CA THR A 290 35.69 19.44 -0.22
C THR A 290 34.75 20.03 -1.28
N GLY A 291 35.31 20.54 -2.38
CA GLY A 291 34.55 21.24 -3.43
C GLY A 291 34.10 22.66 -3.04
N VAL A 292 34.69 23.23 -1.99
CA VAL A 292 34.41 24.60 -1.53
C VAL A 292 35.17 25.59 -2.41
N LEU A 293 34.43 26.39 -3.18
CA LEU A 293 34.97 27.52 -3.93
C LEU A 293 35.62 28.52 -2.95
N ALA A 294 36.62 29.29 -3.39
CA ALA A 294 37.20 30.33 -2.56
C ALA A 294 36.12 31.35 -2.17
N GLY A 295 35.84 31.50 -0.88
CA GLY A 295 34.83 32.42 -0.36
C GLY A 295 35.27 33.88 -0.44
N ASP A 296 34.34 34.82 -0.38
CA ASP A 296 34.69 36.24 -0.26
C ASP A 296 35.42 36.51 1.08
N VAL A 297 36.45 37.36 1.06
CA VAL A 297 37.21 37.75 2.26
C VAL A 297 36.99 39.23 2.54
N SER A 298 35.94 39.51 3.30
CA SER A 298 35.52 40.86 3.70
C SER A 298 34.94 40.87 5.12
N GLY A 299 34.79 42.05 5.73
CA GLY A 299 34.31 42.18 7.11
C GLY A 299 32.86 41.74 7.35
N SER A 300 32.09 41.54 6.27
CA SER A 300 30.69 41.08 6.31
C SER A 300 30.49 39.70 5.69
N SER A 301 31.55 39.04 5.22
CA SER A 301 31.44 37.74 4.56
C SER A 301 30.96 36.66 5.53
N VAL A 302 30.08 35.80 5.03
CA VAL A 302 29.60 34.58 5.69
C VAL A 302 29.97 33.32 4.89
N ASP A 303 30.83 33.47 3.89
CA ASP A 303 31.27 32.37 3.04
C ASP A 303 32.29 31.49 3.76
N ALA A 304 32.25 30.20 3.48
CA ALA A 304 33.31 29.30 3.91
C ALA A 304 34.60 29.61 3.12
N ILE A 305 35.72 29.73 3.82
CA ILE A 305 37.05 29.79 3.19
C ILE A 305 37.58 28.39 2.91
N ASN A 306 38.41 28.24 1.89
CA ASN A 306 39.06 26.97 1.58
C ASN A 306 40.57 26.99 1.89
N GLY A 307 41.21 25.83 1.75
CA GLY A 307 42.62 25.66 2.10
C GLY A 307 43.60 26.50 1.26
N SER A 308 43.27 26.85 0.01
CA SER A 308 44.17 27.67 -0.82
C SER A 308 44.20 29.12 -0.38
N GLN A 309 43.08 29.64 0.14
CA GLN A 309 43.02 30.98 0.74
C GLN A 309 43.86 31.04 2.02
N LEU A 310 43.69 30.07 2.92
CA LEU A 310 44.50 29.99 4.14
C LEU A 310 45.99 29.81 3.83
N TYR A 311 46.32 28.95 2.86
CA TYR A 311 47.70 28.76 2.40
C TYR A 311 48.29 30.06 1.83
N SER A 312 47.52 30.83 1.06
CA SER A 312 48.01 32.09 0.49
C SER A 312 48.40 33.10 1.57
N VAL A 313 47.60 33.20 2.64
CA VAL A 313 47.90 34.03 3.82
C VAL A 313 49.12 33.49 4.58
N ALA A 314 49.18 32.18 4.81
CA ALA A 314 50.31 31.56 5.49
C ALA A 314 51.61 31.72 4.70
N ASN A 315 51.54 31.62 3.37
CA ASN A 315 52.70 31.73 2.49
C ASN A 315 53.20 33.17 2.37
N SER A 316 52.30 34.15 2.28
CA SER A 316 52.68 35.57 2.32
C SER A 316 53.33 35.92 3.66
N THR A 317 52.81 35.37 4.75
CA THR A 317 53.39 35.54 6.10
C THR A 317 54.76 34.87 6.22
N ALA A 318 54.91 33.63 5.76
CA ALA A 318 56.20 32.93 5.73
C ALA A 318 57.25 33.70 4.92
N SER A 319 56.84 34.25 3.77
CA SER A 319 57.69 35.09 2.92
C SER A 319 58.09 36.39 3.62
N ALA A 320 57.17 37.03 4.34
CA ALA A 320 57.42 38.26 5.09
C ALA A 320 58.35 38.04 6.30
N ILE A 321 58.24 36.89 6.97
CA ILE A 321 59.19 36.48 8.00
C ILE A 321 60.58 36.22 7.38
N GLY A 322 60.64 35.55 6.24
CA GLY A 322 61.89 35.23 5.56
C GLY A 322 62.68 34.15 6.31
N GLY A 323 64.02 34.18 6.24
CA GLY A 323 64.87 33.19 6.92
C GLY A 323 64.65 31.73 6.48
N GLY A 324 64.06 31.50 5.31
CA GLY A 324 63.73 30.16 4.81
C GLY A 324 62.42 29.57 5.35
N SER A 325 61.59 30.35 6.06
CA SER A 325 60.25 29.92 6.47
C SER A 325 59.37 29.52 5.29
N THR A 326 58.59 28.47 5.49
CA THR A 326 57.66 27.85 4.52
C THR A 326 56.37 27.44 5.21
N VAL A 327 55.33 27.12 4.44
CA VAL A 327 54.07 26.58 4.95
C VAL A 327 54.11 25.05 4.89
N ASN A 328 53.87 24.40 6.02
CA ASN A 328 53.76 22.94 6.13
C ASN A 328 52.38 22.46 5.65
N ARG A 329 52.25 21.14 5.42
CA ARG A 329 51.01 20.54 4.90
C ARG A 329 49.82 20.64 5.88
N ASP A 330 50.09 20.82 7.16
CA ASP A 330 49.09 21.06 8.21
C ASP A 330 48.69 22.55 8.33
N GLY A 331 49.28 23.42 7.51
CA GLY A 331 49.04 24.87 7.52
C GLY A 331 49.93 25.65 8.49
N SER A 332 50.77 24.99 9.29
CA SER A 332 51.72 25.69 10.17
C SER A 332 52.85 26.35 9.37
N ILE A 333 53.38 27.48 9.86
CA ILE A 333 54.55 28.14 9.27
C ILE A 333 55.81 27.61 9.96
N SER A 334 56.79 27.15 9.19
CA SER A 334 58.08 26.69 9.72
C SER A 334 58.89 27.86 10.27
N ALA A 335 59.63 27.60 11.35
CA ALA A 335 60.44 28.63 12.00
C ALA A 335 61.52 29.16 11.04
N PRO A 336 61.81 30.47 11.05
CA PRO A 336 62.90 31.02 10.24
C PRO A 336 64.26 30.53 10.76
N SER A 337 65.31 30.73 9.96
CA SER A 337 66.70 30.50 10.34
C SER A 337 67.53 31.73 9.95
N TYR A 338 67.74 32.62 10.92
CA TYR A 338 68.61 33.78 10.75
C TYR A 338 69.98 33.48 11.34
N VAL A 339 71.03 33.52 10.51
CA VAL A 339 72.41 33.35 10.99
C VAL A 339 73.01 34.73 11.23
N ILE A 340 73.24 35.07 12.50
CA ILE A 340 73.73 36.39 12.91
C ILE A 340 74.93 36.19 13.83
N GLY A 341 76.10 36.62 13.35
CA GLY A 341 77.34 36.51 14.15
C GLY A 341 77.75 35.06 14.45
N GLY A 342 77.38 34.11 13.59
CA GLY A 342 77.66 32.68 13.76
C GLY A 342 76.64 31.91 14.59
N ALA A 343 75.65 32.58 15.21
CA ALA A 343 74.55 31.92 15.92
C ALA A 343 73.28 31.88 15.07
N THR A 344 72.53 30.78 15.15
CA THR A 344 71.24 30.62 14.47
C THR A 344 70.09 31.06 15.39
N MET A 345 69.25 31.97 14.90
CA MET A 345 68.06 32.46 15.58
C MET A 345 66.82 32.02 14.81
N ASN A 346 65.87 31.42 15.51
CA ASN A 346 64.65 30.84 14.93
C ASN A 346 63.40 31.69 15.14
N SER A 347 63.59 32.97 15.48
CA SER A 347 62.53 33.95 15.61
C SER A 347 63.06 35.34 15.28
N ILE A 348 62.16 36.23 14.84
CA ILE A 348 62.48 37.64 14.61
C ILE A 348 62.93 38.29 15.93
N GLY A 349 62.24 38.03 17.04
CA GLY A 349 62.59 38.56 18.35
C GLY A 349 63.98 38.12 18.83
N GLY A 350 64.33 36.84 18.63
CA GLY A 350 65.67 36.33 18.95
C GLY A 350 66.77 36.96 18.08
N ALA A 351 66.50 37.11 16.77
CA ALA A 351 67.40 37.80 15.84
C ALA A 351 67.64 39.27 16.25
N ILE A 352 66.58 40.01 16.57
CA ILE A 352 66.67 41.41 17.01
C ILE A 352 67.43 41.51 18.33
N THR A 353 67.13 40.66 19.31
CA THR A 353 67.83 40.65 20.61
C THR A 353 69.32 40.37 20.44
N ASN A 354 69.69 39.46 19.55
CA ASN A 354 71.11 39.20 19.26
C ASN A 354 71.79 40.42 18.63
N ILE A 355 71.15 41.05 17.65
CA ILE A 355 71.65 42.28 17.01
C ILE A 355 71.79 43.40 18.04
N ASP A 356 70.81 43.57 18.93
CA ASP A 356 70.81 44.57 19.98
C ASP A 356 71.95 44.36 20.99
N ALA A 357 72.14 43.11 21.46
CA ALA A 357 73.26 42.76 22.33
C ALA A 357 74.62 43.04 21.67
N ARG A 358 74.77 42.68 20.38
CA ARG A 358 76.00 42.98 19.62
C ARG A 358 76.18 44.48 19.38
N THR A 359 75.11 45.22 19.17
CA THR A 359 75.15 46.69 19.01
C THR A 359 75.54 47.37 20.32
N THR A 360 75.01 46.89 21.44
CA THR A 360 75.39 47.32 22.79
C THR A 360 76.87 47.02 23.07
N GLN A 361 77.36 45.84 22.67
CA GLN A 361 78.79 45.51 22.78
C GLN A 361 79.64 46.45 21.91
N ASN A 362 79.27 46.67 20.64
CA ASN A 362 79.99 47.61 19.77
C ASN A 362 80.00 49.03 20.37
N ALA A 363 78.91 49.50 20.96
CA ALA A 363 78.84 50.79 21.65
C ALA A 363 79.82 50.85 22.84
N SER A 364 79.93 49.75 23.58
CA SER A 364 80.89 49.61 24.69
C SER A 364 82.35 49.58 24.21
N ASP A 365 82.61 48.87 23.12
CA ASP A 365 83.94 48.78 22.49
C ASP A 365 84.38 50.15 21.96
N ILE A 366 83.50 50.90 21.29
CA ILE A 366 83.75 52.27 20.82
C ILE A 366 84.01 53.21 22.01
N SER A 367 83.23 53.09 23.10
CA SER A 367 83.47 53.88 24.31
C SER A 367 84.85 53.61 24.91
N SER A 368 85.26 52.34 24.94
CA SER A 368 86.61 51.93 25.39
C SER A 368 87.72 52.49 24.49
N ILE A 369 87.52 52.47 23.17
CA ILE A 369 88.44 53.10 22.19
C ILE A 369 88.51 54.61 22.42
N ASN A 370 87.38 55.29 22.62
CA ASN A 370 87.33 56.72 22.89
C ASN A 370 88.06 57.08 24.19
N ALA A 371 87.92 56.27 25.24
CA ALA A 371 88.69 56.44 26.48
C ALA A 371 90.19 56.24 26.25
N ALA A 372 90.60 55.22 25.48
CA ALA A 372 92.00 55.01 25.11
C ALA A 372 92.59 56.17 24.29
N LEU A 373 91.83 56.72 23.34
CA LEU A 373 92.20 57.91 22.55
C LEU A 373 92.23 59.19 23.40
N SER A 374 91.37 59.33 24.39
CA SER A 374 91.41 60.45 25.34
C SER A 374 92.67 60.43 26.20
N ASN A 375 93.27 59.26 26.44
CA ASN A 375 94.58 59.17 27.10
C ASN A 375 95.75 59.58 26.17
N ILE A 376 95.50 59.68 24.86
CA ILE A 376 96.48 60.11 23.83
C ILE A 376 96.28 61.60 23.46
N THR A 377 95.05 62.11 23.57
CA THR A 377 94.70 63.50 23.22
C THR A 377 94.78 64.45 24.42
N ILE A 378 95.42 65.60 24.22
CA ILE A 378 95.78 66.63 25.21
C ILE A 378 94.52 67.22 25.87
N GLY A 379 94.44 67.19 27.21
CA GLY A 379 93.34 67.84 27.94
C GLY A 379 93.12 67.56 29.43
N GLY A 380 93.88 66.71 30.13
CA GLY A 380 93.82 66.77 31.61
C GLY A 380 94.33 65.65 32.51
N THR A 381 94.51 64.41 32.06
CA THR A 381 95.13 63.36 32.90
C THR A 381 96.01 62.39 32.09
N SER A 382 97.28 62.79 31.98
CA SER A 382 98.53 62.07 31.68
C SER A 382 98.54 60.72 30.93
N ASN A 383 99.26 60.70 29.81
CA ASN A 383 99.92 59.50 29.29
C ASN A 383 101.08 59.10 30.24
N LYS A 384 101.22 57.80 30.56
CA LYS A 384 102.13 57.29 31.61
C LYS A 384 103.60 57.67 31.41
N TYR A 385 104.00 57.97 30.17
CA TYR A 385 105.39 58.20 29.78
C TYR A 385 105.68 59.59 29.20
N PHE A 386 104.66 60.44 28.96
CA PHE A 386 104.83 61.81 28.47
C PHE A 386 103.83 62.75 29.15
N HIS A 387 104.33 63.66 29.99
CA HIS A 387 103.53 64.72 30.60
C HIS A 387 103.78 66.04 29.87
N THR A 388 102.74 66.63 29.30
CA THR A 388 102.76 67.99 28.76
C THR A 388 101.72 68.82 29.50
N ASN A 389 102.14 69.94 30.08
CA ASN A 389 101.28 70.89 30.78
C ASN A 389 101.60 72.28 30.23
N SER A 390 100.83 72.74 29.26
CA SER A 390 101.09 73.99 28.53
C SER A 390 99.79 74.63 28.06
N ALA A 391 99.65 75.94 28.28
CA ALA A 391 98.58 76.77 27.72
C ALA A 391 99.00 77.51 26.42
N LEU A 392 100.23 77.28 25.94
CA LEU A 392 100.75 77.83 24.68
C LEU A 392 100.30 76.96 23.49
N THR A 393 100.34 77.52 22.26
CA THR A 393 99.92 76.84 21.00
C THR A 393 100.63 75.50 20.77
N ASP A 394 100.12 74.66 19.87
CA ASP A 394 100.71 73.33 19.61
C ASP A 394 102.18 73.40 19.15
N SER A 395 102.92 72.33 19.44
CA SER A 395 104.30 72.17 18.96
C SER A 395 104.34 71.86 17.46
N GLN A 396 105.36 72.35 16.76
CA GLN A 396 105.53 72.15 15.32
C GLN A 396 106.89 71.49 15.03
N ALA A 397 106.87 70.24 14.57
CA ALA A 397 108.05 69.48 14.14
C ALA A 397 108.05 69.34 12.61
N THR A 398 108.26 70.44 11.90
CA THR A 398 108.15 70.49 10.42
C THR A 398 109.45 70.22 9.68
N GLY A 399 110.59 70.11 10.37
CA GLY A 399 111.85 69.65 9.79
C GLY A 399 111.90 68.13 9.62
N SER A 400 112.64 67.62 8.62
CA SER A 400 112.90 66.18 8.47
C SER A 400 113.52 65.62 9.76
N ASP A 401 113.02 64.49 10.26
CA ASP A 401 113.50 63.81 11.47
C ASP A 401 113.54 64.72 12.72
N SER A 402 112.55 65.62 12.87
CA SER A 402 112.51 66.59 13.97
C SER A 402 111.59 66.18 15.12
N VAL A 403 111.90 66.68 16.32
CA VAL A 403 111.11 66.46 17.54
C VAL A 403 110.89 67.81 18.23
N ALA A 404 109.64 68.21 18.39
CA ALA A 404 109.24 69.41 19.12
C ALA A 404 108.51 69.02 20.42
N ILE A 405 109.00 69.50 21.56
CA ILE A 405 108.46 69.17 22.89
C ILE A 405 108.16 70.48 23.64
N GLY A 406 106.91 70.66 24.07
CA GLY A 406 106.41 71.86 24.75
C GLY A 406 105.64 72.82 23.83
N GLY A 407 104.69 73.58 24.39
CA GLY A 407 103.83 74.46 23.59
C GLY A 407 104.61 75.54 22.84
N ALA A 408 104.26 75.77 21.59
CA ALA A 408 104.91 76.66 20.63
C ALA A 408 106.39 76.33 20.36
N ALA A 409 106.85 75.11 20.68
CA ALA A 409 108.16 74.63 20.24
C ALA A 409 108.13 74.38 18.73
N ALA A 410 109.01 75.05 17.97
CA ALA A 410 109.08 74.91 16.51
C ALA A 410 110.44 74.33 16.09
N ALA A 411 110.48 73.04 15.76
CA ALA A 411 111.64 72.31 15.24
C ALA A 411 111.55 72.25 13.70
N MET A 412 112.01 73.30 13.01
CA MET A 412 111.75 73.50 11.58
C MET A 412 112.91 73.09 10.66
N ALA A 413 114.01 72.56 11.21
CA ALA A 413 115.20 72.15 10.45
C ALA A 413 115.44 70.63 10.54
N ALA A 414 116.17 70.06 9.57
CA ALA A 414 116.49 68.64 9.54
C ALA A 414 117.28 68.19 10.79
N ASN A 415 116.94 67.04 11.37
CA ASN A 415 117.48 66.49 12.62
C ASN A 415 117.36 67.41 13.86
N SER A 416 116.47 68.40 13.84
CA SER A 416 116.34 69.34 14.95
C SER A 416 115.46 68.80 16.08
N ARG A 417 115.98 68.82 17.31
CA ARG A 417 115.23 68.51 18.53
C ARG A 417 115.09 69.79 19.33
N ARG A 418 113.87 70.29 19.50
CA ARG A 418 113.59 71.52 20.25
C ARG A 418 112.64 71.22 21.40
N ALA A 419 113.14 71.41 22.62
CA ALA A 419 112.31 71.46 23.81
C ALA A 419 112.22 72.92 24.28
N ARG A 420 111.00 73.45 24.44
CA ARG A 420 110.81 74.78 25.05
C ARG A 420 110.41 74.56 26.52
N LEU A 421 111.32 74.91 27.43
CA LEU A 421 111.18 74.61 28.86
C LEU A 421 110.79 75.83 29.72
N GLU A 422 110.71 77.05 29.17
CA GLU A 422 110.43 78.27 29.96
C GLU A 422 109.59 79.32 29.20
N PRO A 423 108.76 80.13 29.90
CA PRO A 423 108.12 81.31 29.34
C PRO A 423 109.17 82.43 29.13
N ARG A 424 109.13 83.11 27.98
CA ARG A 424 109.93 84.34 27.78
C ARG A 424 109.35 85.45 28.67
N LEU A 425 110.07 85.85 29.72
CA LEU A 425 109.87 87.16 30.35
C LEU A 425 110.54 88.26 29.49
N PRO A 426 110.02 89.50 29.45
CA PRO A 426 110.43 90.53 28.48
C PRO A 426 111.77 91.18 28.84
N THR A 427 112.62 91.40 27.82
CA THR A 427 113.74 92.35 27.77
C THR A 427 114.61 92.52 29.04
N GLY A 428 115.73 91.80 29.10
CA GLY A 428 116.83 92.10 30.02
C GLY A 428 117.94 91.06 29.94
N ARG A 429 119.12 91.44 29.44
CA ARG A 429 120.27 90.55 29.23
C ARG A 429 120.77 89.95 30.55
N THR A 430 120.80 88.62 30.65
CA THR A 430 121.77 87.90 31.50
C THR A 430 122.40 86.78 30.67
N ARG A 431 123.73 86.88 30.50
CA ARG A 431 124.57 85.88 29.83
C ARG A 431 124.81 84.72 30.79
N PHE A 432 124.34 83.52 30.47
CA PHE A 432 124.89 82.29 31.02
C PHE A 432 125.84 81.66 29.98
N ARG A 433 127.14 81.66 30.31
CA ARG A 433 128.14 80.86 29.59
C ARG A 433 127.94 79.41 29.98
N TRP A 434 127.80 78.52 29.00
CA TRP A 434 127.99 77.08 29.19
C TRP A 434 129.35 76.67 28.64
N ALA A 435 130.08 75.91 29.46
CA ALA A 435 131.43 75.45 29.23
C ALA A 435 131.47 74.35 28.16
N ARG A 436 132.53 74.39 27.35
CA ARG A 436 132.95 73.31 26.46
C ARG A 436 133.50 72.18 27.32
N TRP A 437 132.99 70.96 27.15
CA TRP A 437 133.64 69.77 27.70
C TRP A 437 133.59 68.63 26.68
N ALA A 438 134.77 68.19 26.26
CA ALA A 438 135.03 66.95 25.55
C ALA A 438 135.88 66.10 26.47
N LEU A 439 135.71 64.77 26.51
CA LEU A 439 136.78 63.85 26.92
C LEU A 439 136.50 62.37 26.64
N ASN A 440 137.54 61.71 26.13
CA ASN A 440 137.76 60.27 25.99
C ASN A 440 137.86 59.56 27.37
N GLY A 441 137.44 58.29 27.43
CA GLY A 441 138.10 57.24 28.24
C GLY A 441 137.77 57.10 29.74
N ARG A 442 136.86 56.16 30.04
CA ARG A 442 136.72 55.27 31.24
C ARG A 442 136.84 55.86 32.68
N SER A 443 135.64 56.03 33.26
CA SER A 443 135.18 55.71 34.63
C SER A 443 135.90 56.33 35.85
N ARG A 444 135.16 57.08 36.68
CA ARG A 444 134.47 56.55 37.88
C ARG A 444 133.77 57.63 38.73
N THR A 445 132.63 57.20 39.29
CA THR A 445 132.00 57.58 40.57
C THR A 445 131.65 59.05 40.83
N TRP A 446 130.35 59.34 40.76
CA TRP A 446 129.74 60.63 41.10
C TRP A 446 129.50 60.73 42.62
N ARG A 447 130.14 61.72 43.24
CA ARG A 447 130.01 62.04 44.66
C ARG A 447 129.03 63.21 44.82
N ARG A 448 127.94 62.98 45.56
CA ARG A 448 126.95 63.98 45.99
C ARG A 448 127.57 64.85 47.09
N VAL A 449 127.62 66.16 46.91
CA VAL A 449 127.93 67.12 48.00
C VAL A 449 126.76 68.09 48.12
N ARG A 450 126.12 68.05 49.29
CA ARG A 450 124.87 68.74 49.63
C ARG A 450 125.11 70.22 49.94
N PRO A 451 124.11 71.09 49.70
CA PRO A 451 123.95 72.34 50.45
C PRO A 451 123.34 72.00 51.83
N THR A 452 123.83 72.62 52.89
CA THR A 452 123.21 72.56 54.24
C THR A 452 123.55 73.84 54.99
N PRO A 453 122.70 74.31 55.93
CA PRO A 453 121.54 73.64 56.55
C PRO A 453 120.26 74.50 56.67
N THR A 454 119.10 73.85 56.80
CA THR A 454 118.25 73.88 58.02
C THR A 454 117.18 72.79 57.90
N ARG A 455 116.74 72.28 59.05
CA ARG A 455 116.43 70.88 59.38
C ARG A 455 115.40 70.15 58.52
#